data_AF-A0A7K3BEF8-F1
#
_entry.id   AF-A0A7K3BEF8-F1
#
_cell.length_a   1.000
_cell.length_b   1.000
_cell.length_c   1.000
_cell.angle_alpha   90.00
_cell.angle_beta   90.00
_cell.angle_gamma   90.00
#
_symmetry.space_group_name_H-M   'P 1'
#
loop_
_entity.id
_entity.type
_entity.pdbx_description
1 polymer ?
#
loop_
_entity_poly.entity_id
_entity_poly.type
_entity_poly.pdbx_seq_one_letter_code
_entity_poly.pdbx_strand_id
1 'polypeptide(L)'
;MSVSHTETDPTRCLKCRRILRRPSPDGLGPKCRAKVRKASRSEAIVAEFKPYLVAKAVELLELGAVVPLRRNRVFLVVSDDGDSVYRTSATGQCNCPAGLRTKPYACYHGISARLFATAA
;
A
#
# COMPACT_ATOMS: atom_id res chain seq x y z
N MET A 1 26.48 30.36 19.10
CA MET A 1 26.12 28.94 18.98
C MET A 1 24.60 28.87 18.87
N SER A 2 24.07 28.59 17.68
CA SER A 2 22.63 28.61 17.41
C SER A 2 22.00 27.28 17.82
N VAL A 3 20.92 27.33 18.61
CA VAL A 3 20.20 26.16 19.09
C VAL A 3 19.16 25.77 18.04
N SER A 4 19.27 24.57 17.47
CA SER A 4 18.27 24.03 16.54
C SER A 4 17.08 23.50 17.33
N HIS A 5 15.91 24.11 17.20
CA HIS A 5 14.67 23.58 17.74
C HIS A 5 14.21 22.38 16.89
N THR A 6 14.16 21.18 17.50
CA THR A 6 13.53 19.99 16.92
C THR A 6 12.04 19.98 17.22
N GLU A 7 11.25 20.66 16.40
CA GLU A 7 9.80 20.41 16.38
C GLU A 7 9.54 19.00 15.83
N THR A 8 8.98 18.13 16.66
CA THR A 8 8.62 16.77 16.22
C THR A 8 7.27 16.83 15.54
N ASP A 9 7.30 16.79 14.20
CA ASP A 9 6.06 16.74 13.42
C ASP A 9 5.23 15.51 13.81
N PRO A 10 3.91 15.67 14.07
CA PRO A 10 3.08 14.54 14.45
C PRO A 10 2.96 13.56 13.28
N THR A 11 3.18 12.27 13.53
CA THR A 11 2.99 11.22 12.52
C THR A 11 1.53 11.21 12.03
N ARG A 12 1.34 11.18 10.72
CA ARG A 12 0.02 11.23 10.07
C ARG A 12 -0.23 9.97 9.25
N CYS A 13 -1.50 9.56 9.19
CA CYS A 13 -1.95 8.51 8.31
C CYS A 13 -1.55 8.84 6.87
N LEU A 14 -0.88 7.91 6.20
CA LEU A 14 -0.42 8.07 4.82
C LEU A 14 -1.58 8.30 3.84
N LYS A 15 -2.77 7.74 4.16
CA LYS A 15 -3.97 7.91 3.34
C LYS A 15 -4.78 9.17 3.68
N CYS A 16 -5.30 9.25 4.91
CA CYS A 16 -6.27 10.29 5.30
C CYS A 16 -5.67 11.47 6.06
N ARG A 17 -4.34 11.48 6.29
CA ARG A 17 -3.59 12.56 6.96
C ARG A 17 -4.00 12.86 8.41
N ARG A 18 -4.93 12.09 8.99
CA ARG A 18 -5.27 12.14 10.42
C ARG A 18 -4.03 11.83 11.25
N ILE A 19 -3.82 12.59 12.33
CA ILE A 19 -2.73 12.36 13.29
C ILE A 19 -2.89 10.97 13.92
N LEU A 20 -1.80 10.20 13.94
CA LEU A 20 -1.71 8.89 14.54
C LEU A 20 -1.16 9.03 15.96
N ARG A 21 -1.97 8.66 16.95
CA ARG A 21 -1.52 8.57 18.36
C ARG A 21 -0.65 7.33 18.61
N ARG A 22 -0.84 6.29 17.79
CA ARG A 22 -0.07 5.04 17.79
C ARG A 22 0.24 4.73 16.33
N PRO A 23 1.42 5.14 15.83
CA PRO A 23 1.88 4.78 14.50
C PRO A 23 1.95 3.27 14.32
N SER A 24 1.89 2.83 13.08
CA SER A 24 1.94 1.43 12.69
C SER A 24 2.87 1.25 11.49
N PRO A 25 3.41 0.05 11.27
CA PRO A 25 4.34 -0.20 10.17
C PRO A 25 3.76 0.18 8.79
N ASP A 26 2.48 -0.10 8.56
CA ASP A 26 1.73 0.24 7.35
C ASP A 26 1.45 1.75 7.15
N GLY A 27 1.76 2.60 8.14
CA GLY A 27 1.48 4.03 8.13
C GLY A 27 -0.01 4.39 8.06
N LEU A 28 -0.93 3.44 8.26
CA LEU A 28 -2.38 3.65 8.19
C LEU A 28 -3.01 3.79 9.58
N GLY A 29 -3.94 4.73 9.69
CA GLY A 29 -4.81 4.83 10.87
C GLY A 29 -5.87 3.73 10.91
N PRO A 30 -6.49 3.45 12.08
CA PRO A 30 -7.44 2.34 12.27
C PRO A 30 -8.59 2.31 11.26
N LYS A 31 -9.15 3.49 10.92
CA LYS A 31 -10.24 3.61 9.94
C LYS A 31 -9.78 3.21 8.53
N CYS A 32 -8.63 3.71 8.07
CA CYS A 32 -8.12 3.37 6.75
C CYS A 32 -7.72 1.89 6.68
N ARG A 33 -7.11 1.34 7.74
CA ARG A 33 -6.82 -0.09 7.83
C ARG A 33 -8.08 -0.94 7.76
N ALA A 34 -9.15 -0.57 8.46
CA ALA A 34 -10.44 -1.27 8.37
C ALA A 34 -11.01 -1.25 6.95
N LYS A 35 -10.86 -0.12 6.22
CA LYS A 35 -11.29 -0.02 4.81
C LYS A 35 -10.48 -0.92 3.89
N VAL A 36 -9.16 -0.93 4.02
CA VAL A 36 -8.28 -1.88 3.28
C VAL A 36 -8.71 -3.31 3.53
N ARG A 37 -8.88 -3.70 4.79
CA ARG A 37 -9.31 -5.06 5.18
C ARG A 37 -10.70 -5.42 4.70
N LYS A 38 -11.60 -4.44 4.55
CA LYS A 38 -12.93 -4.67 3.96
C LYS A 38 -12.80 -4.85 2.44
N ALA A 39 -12.00 -4.00 1.79
CA ALA A 39 -11.77 -4.07 0.35
C ALA A 39 -11.13 -5.40 -0.09
N SER A 40 -10.14 -5.90 0.67
CA SER A 40 -9.46 -7.18 0.37
C SER A 40 -10.39 -8.39 0.43
N ARG A 41 -11.52 -8.27 1.13
CA ARG A 41 -12.55 -9.32 1.27
C ARG A 41 -13.80 -9.06 0.42
N SER A 42 -13.79 -8.02 -0.42
CA SER A 42 -14.92 -7.71 -1.29
C SER A 42 -15.09 -8.76 -2.38
N GLU A 43 -16.33 -9.06 -2.75
CA GLU A 43 -16.65 -10.00 -3.84
C GLU A 43 -15.95 -9.63 -5.14
N ALA A 44 -15.84 -8.33 -5.45
CA ALA A 44 -15.12 -7.83 -6.61
C ALA A 44 -13.63 -8.25 -6.61
N ILE A 45 -12.93 -8.12 -5.48
CA ILE A 45 -11.51 -8.51 -5.38
C ILE A 45 -11.36 -10.03 -5.41
N VAL A 46 -12.24 -10.76 -4.74
CA VAL A 46 -12.20 -12.23 -4.67
C VAL A 46 -12.52 -12.86 -6.04
N ALA A 47 -13.40 -12.26 -6.83
CA ALA A 47 -13.72 -12.71 -8.19
C ALA A 47 -12.63 -12.35 -9.20
N GLU A 48 -11.95 -11.22 -9.03
CA GLU A 48 -10.94 -10.72 -9.99
C GLU A 48 -9.56 -11.38 -9.81
N PHE A 49 -9.17 -11.70 -8.58
CA PHE A 49 -7.81 -12.15 -8.27
C PHE A 49 -7.76 -13.51 -7.55
N LYS A 50 -6.73 -14.29 -7.86
CA LYS A 50 -6.47 -15.56 -7.16
C LYS A 50 -6.25 -15.28 -5.65
N PRO A 51 -6.83 -16.08 -4.73
CA PRO A 51 -6.76 -15.81 -3.29
C PRO A 51 -5.34 -15.61 -2.73
N TYR A 52 -4.36 -16.39 -3.22
CA TYR A 52 -2.98 -16.27 -2.76
C TYR A 52 -2.33 -14.91 -3.13
N LEU A 53 -2.71 -14.31 -4.27
CA LEU A 53 -2.20 -13.00 -4.67
C LEU A 53 -2.78 -11.90 -3.77
N VAL A 54 -4.04 -12.02 -3.39
CA VAL A 54 -4.70 -11.11 -2.45
C VAL A 54 -4.06 -11.25 -1.06
N ALA A 55 -3.80 -12.47 -0.61
CA ALA A 55 -3.13 -12.71 0.67
C ALA A 55 -1.73 -12.06 0.71
N LYS A 56 -0.91 -12.27 -0.34
CA LYS A 56 0.39 -11.60 -0.47
C LYS A 56 0.29 -10.08 -0.54
N ALA A 57 -0.72 -9.54 -1.21
CA ALA A 57 -0.95 -8.10 -1.26
C ALA A 57 -1.31 -7.51 0.11
N VAL A 58 -2.08 -8.24 0.93
CA VAL A 58 -2.40 -7.85 2.31
C VAL A 58 -1.15 -7.93 3.19
N GLU A 59 -0.35 -8.98 3.06
CA GLU A 59 0.93 -9.11 3.77
C GLU A 59 1.86 -7.91 3.52
N LEU A 60 2.04 -7.51 2.25
CA LEU A 60 2.83 -6.33 1.90
C LEU A 60 2.31 -5.05 2.56
N LEU A 61 0.99 -4.88 2.66
CA LEU A 61 0.39 -3.73 3.32
C LEU A 61 0.68 -3.75 4.81
N GLU A 62 0.52 -4.90 5.48
CA GLU A 62 0.74 -5.04 6.92
C GLU A 62 2.22 -4.84 7.32
N LEU A 63 3.15 -5.24 6.45
CA LEU A 63 4.59 -5.02 6.61
C LEU A 63 5.03 -3.59 6.27
N GLY A 64 4.15 -2.74 5.73
CA GLY A 64 4.51 -1.37 5.33
C GLY A 64 5.35 -1.29 4.06
N ALA A 65 5.33 -2.33 3.22
CA ALA A 65 6.07 -2.38 1.96
C ALA A 65 5.48 -1.47 0.86
N VAL A 66 4.35 -0.80 1.11
CA VAL A 66 3.65 0.07 0.14
C VAL A 66 3.81 1.54 0.54
N VAL A 67 4.64 2.27 -0.19
CA VAL A 67 4.91 3.70 0.05
C VAL A 67 4.16 4.56 -0.97
N PRO A 68 3.14 5.34 -0.56
CA PRO A 68 2.42 6.20 -1.49
C PRO A 68 3.20 7.44 -1.89
N LEU A 69 3.13 7.76 -3.17
CA LEU A 69 3.61 8.98 -3.80
C LEU A 69 2.44 9.75 -4.44
N ARG A 70 2.67 11.02 -4.78
CA ARG A 70 1.76 11.84 -5.61
C ARG A 70 0.28 11.74 -5.21
N ARG A 71 -0.03 11.98 -3.92
CA ARG A 71 -1.40 11.92 -3.35
C ARG A 71 -2.07 10.54 -3.51
N ASN A 72 -1.33 9.45 -3.30
CA ASN A 72 -1.82 8.07 -3.40
C ASN A 72 -2.28 7.67 -4.81
N ARG A 73 -1.69 8.27 -5.85
CA ARG A 73 -1.91 7.89 -7.26
C ARG A 73 -0.83 6.94 -7.79
N VAL A 74 0.36 7.03 -7.23
CA VAL A 74 1.52 6.21 -7.58
C VAL A 74 2.11 5.68 -6.28
N PHE A 75 2.69 4.50 -6.32
CA PHE A 75 3.25 3.80 -5.17
C PHE A 75 4.63 3.27 -5.53
N LEU A 76 5.49 3.21 -4.52
CA LEU A 76 6.65 2.34 -4.51
C LEU A 76 6.29 1.13 -3.68
N VAL A 77 6.44 -0.06 -4.24
CA VAL A 77 6.15 -1.31 -3.54
C VAL A 77 7.42 -2.14 -3.50
N VAL A 78 7.86 -2.46 -2.29
CA VAL A 78 9.04 -3.31 -2.06
C VAL A 78 8.65 -4.76 -2.35
N SER A 79 9.54 -5.52 -3.00
CA SER A 79 9.40 -6.96 -3.16
C SER A 79 9.42 -7.70 -1.83
N ASP A 80 8.93 -8.92 -1.82
CA ASP A 80 8.87 -9.77 -0.64
C ASP A 80 10.26 -10.22 -0.14
N ASP A 81 11.26 -10.27 -1.01
CA ASP A 81 12.67 -10.48 -0.65
C ASP A 81 13.40 -9.20 -0.18
N GLY A 82 12.77 -8.02 -0.35
CA GLY A 82 13.36 -6.73 0.03
C GLY A 82 14.37 -6.15 -0.96
N ASP A 83 14.73 -6.87 -2.03
CA ASP A 83 15.83 -6.48 -2.92
C ASP A 83 15.42 -5.50 -4.03
N SER A 84 14.13 -5.42 -4.33
CA SER A 84 13.60 -4.64 -5.44
C SER A 84 12.48 -3.71 -5.00
N VAL A 85 12.38 -2.57 -5.69
CA VAL A 85 11.27 -1.63 -5.51
C VAL A 85 10.61 -1.37 -6.85
N TYR A 86 9.31 -1.63 -6.90
CA TYR A 86 8.50 -1.49 -8.11
C TYR A 86 7.63 -0.25 -8.05
N ARG A 87 7.51 0.44 -9.18
CA ARG A 87 6.58 1.56 -9.35
C ARG A 87 5.22 1.00 -9.75
N THR A 88 4.20 1.38 -8.99
CA THR A 88 2.84 0.83 -9.14
C THR A 88 1.81 1.96 -9.17
N SER A 89 0.89 1.91 -10.13
CA SER A 89 -0.28 2.80 -10.21
C SER A 89 -1.34 2.41 -9.19
N ALA A 90 -2.13 3.39 -8.72
CA ALA A 90 -3.35 3.14 -7.94
C ALA A 90 -4.36 2.19 -8.62
N THR A 91 -4.29 2.05 -9.94
CA THR A 91 -5.14 1.13 -10.71
C THR A 91 -4.61 -0.30 -10.76
N GLY A 92 -3.43 -0.57 -10.18
CA GLY A 92 -2.81 -1.89 -10.11
C GLY A 92 -1.76 -2.18 -11.19
N GLN A 93 -1.55 -1.27 -12.14
CA GLN A 93 -0.48 -1.38 -13.13
C GLN A 93 0.90 -1.30 -12.45
N CYS A 94 1.73 -2.33 -12.59
CA CYS A 94 3.02 -2.44 -11.91
C CYS A 94 4.14 -2.76 -12.90
N ASN A 95 5.32 -2.17 -12.71
CA ASN A 95 6.50 -2.44 -13.55
C ASN A 95 7.31 -3.68 -13.11
N CYS A 96 6.80 -4.53 -12.21
CA CYS A 96 7.47 -5.78 -11.85
C CYS A 96 7.39 -6.81 -12.99
N PRO A 97 8.26 -7.84 -13.02
CA PRO A 97 8.27 -8.84 -14.08
C PRO A 97 6.90 -9.50 -14.32
N ALA A 98 6.18 -9.83 -13.25
CA ALA A 98 4.82 -10.35 -13.36
C ALA A 98 3.86 -9.30 -13.97
N GLY A 99 3.87 -8.07 -13.46
CA GLY A 99 2.99 -7.00 -13.96
C GLY A 99 3.23 -6.61 -15.42
N LEU A 100 4.45 -6.82 -15.94
CA LEU A 100 4.78 -6.56 -17.35
C LEU A 100 4.49 -7.74 -18.28
N ARG A 101 4.53 -8.99 -17.78
CA ARG A 101 4.55 -10.20 -18.62
C ARG A 101 3.29 -11.05 -18.54
N THR A 102 2.52 -11.01 -17.45
CA THR A 102 1.37 -11.91 -17.28
C THR A 102 0.09 -11.34 -17.87
N LYS A 103 -0.73 -12.19 -18.50
CA LYS A 103 -2.15 -11.90 -18.77
C LYS A 103 -3.01 -12.78 -17.85
N PRO A 104 -3.97 -12.21 -17.10
CA PRO A 104 -4.16 -10.77 -16.85
C PRO A 104 -2.94 -10.18 -16.12
N TYR A 105 -2.65 -8.89 -16.36
CA TYR A 105 -1.50 -8.13 -15.80
C TYR A 105 -1.66 -7.92 -14.28
N ALA A 106 -1.72 -9.02 -13.53
CA ALA A 106 -2.02 -9.06 -12.12
C ALA A 106 -0.80 -9.56 -11.33
N CYS A 107 -0.39 -8.77 -10.35
CA CYS A 107 0.65 -9.12 -9.39
C CYS A 107 0.24 -8.60 -8.00
N TYR A 108 0.80 -9.20 -6.95
CA TYR A 108 0.47 -8.81 -5.56
C TYR A 108 0.87 -7.36 -5.25
N HIS A 109 1.93 -6.82 -5.89
CA HIS A 109 2.27 -5.39 -5.82
C HIS A 109 1.13 -4.49 -6.33
N GLY A 110 0.59 -4.80 -7.52
CA GLY A 110 -0.53 -4.10 -8.14
C GLY A 110 -1.78 -4.11 -7.26
N ILE A 111 -2.12 -5.29 -6.75
CA ILE A 111 -3.28 -5.47 -5.87
C ILE A 111 -3.10 -4.65 -4.57
N SER A 112 -1.90 -4.67 -3.98
CA SER A 112 -1.61 -3.93 -2.74
C SER A 112 -1.82 -2.41 -2.92
N ALA A 113 -1.34 -1.85 -4.03
CA ALA A 113 -1.51 -0.44 -4.37
C ALA A 113 -2.99 -0.08 -4.59
N ARG A 114 -3.74 -0.94 -5.29
CA ARG A 114 -5.19 -0.75 -5.51
C ARG A 114 -5.96 -0.78 -4.20
N LEU A 115 -5.68 -1.77 -3.33
CA LEU A 115 -6.28 -1.85 -2.00
C LEU A 115 -5.97 -0.61 -1.15
N PHE A 116 -4.71 -0.15 -1.13
CA PHE A 116 -4.33 1.08 -0.44
C PHE A 116 -5.11 2.29 -0.98
N ALA A 117 -5.22 2.40 -2.30
CA ALA A 117 -5.93 3.50 -2.95
C ALA A 117 -7.42 3.55 -2.57
N THR A 118 -8.06 2.39 -2.36
CA THR A 118 -9.48 2.30 -1.96
C THR A 118 -9.79 2.67 -0.51
N ALA A 119 -8.78 2.91 0.35
CA ALA A 119 -8.97 3.18 1.78
C ALA A 119 -9.57 4.57 2.15
N ALA A 120 -10.31 5.20 1.23
CA ALA A 120 -10.92 6.54 1.37
C ALA A 120 -12.18 6.49 2.21
#